data_AF-A0A1X9Z888-F1
#
_entry.id   AF-A0A1X9Z888-F1
#
_cell.length_a   1.000
_cell.length_b   1.000
_cell.length_c   1.000
_cell.angle_alpha   90.00
_cell.angle_beta   90.00
_cell.angle_gamma   90.00
#
_symmetry.space_group_name_H-M   'P 1'
#
loop_
_entity.id
_entity.type
_entity.pdbx_description
1 polymer ?
#
loop_
_entity_poly.entity_id
_entity_poly.type
_entity_poly.pdbx_seq_one_letter_code
_entity_poly.pdbx_strand_id
1 'polypeptide(L)'
;MPIQYVDLDGLEPAKKSKEPGLAEADVSQIQTLKEKRLEALAEPEESPKVLIVAGYILAVVGGLIAIIIGAYLRTHKRTLPNGECVFNYAPADRAHGERILIIGILALILSAGYQFMKYI
;
A
#
# COMPACT_ATOMS: atom_id res chain seq x y z
N MET A 1 20.23 -24.48 2.73
CA MET A 1 19.80 -25.71 3.44
C MET A 1 18.90 -26.46 2.47
N PRO A 2 19.28 -27.65 1.97
CA PRO A 2 18.49 -28.38 0.98
C PRO A 2 17.31 -29.09 1.64
N ILE A 3 16.18 -29.14 0.94
CA ILE A 3 14.94 -29.78 1.38
C ILE A 3 15.09 -31.29 1.15
N GLN A 4 14.88 -32.08 2.21
CA GLN A 4 15.03 -33.53 2.22
C GLN A 4 13.77 -34.16 1.62
N TYR A 5 13.89 -34.81 0.46
CA TYR A 5 12.80 -35.58 -0.14
C TYR A 5 12.60 -36.89 0.65
N VAL A 6 11.34 -37.19 1.00
CA VAL A 6 10.93 -38.45 1.65
C VAL A 6 10.70 -39.50 0.55
N ASP A 7 11.40 -40.63 0.64
CA ASP A 7 11.32 -41.75 -0.30
C ASP A 7 9.89 -42.32 -0.40
N LEU A 8 9.40 -42.46 -1.65
CA LEU A 8 8.04 -42.93 -1.99
C LEU A 8 8.02 -44.41 -2.43
N ASP A 9 8.98 -45.23 -1.98
CA ASP A 9 9.11 -46.63 -2.43
C ASP A 9 8.36 -47.65 -1.55
N GLY A 10 7.28 -47.22 -0.88
CA GLY A 10 6.53 -48.04 0.07
C GLY A 10 5.06 -48.31 -0.27
N LEU A 11 4.54 -47.89 -1.42
CA LEU A 11 3.13 -48.06 -1.77
C LEU A 11 2.95 -49.12 -2.87
N GLU A 12 2.88 -50.39 -2.47
CA GLU A 12 2.18 -51.39 -3.28
C GLU A 12 0.65 -51.10 -3.29
N PRO A 13 -0.04 -51.31 -4.42
CA PRO A 13 -1.43 -50.93 -4.61
C PRO A 13 -2.37 -51.96 -3.97
N ALA A 14 -2.51 -51.90 -2.65
CA ALA A 14 -3.52 -52.69 -1.96
C ALA A 14 -4.90 -52.06 -2.11
N LYS A 15 -5.63 -52.64 -3.07
CA LYS A 15 -7.03 -53.08 -2.88
C LYS A 15 -8.09 -51.98 -2.95
N LYS A 16 -8.66 -51.90 -4.16
CA LYS A 16 -10.07 -51.54 -4.42
C LYS A 16 -10.98 -52.23 -3.39
N SER A 17 -11.52 -51.48 -2.43
CA SER A 17 -12.75 -51.86 -1.71
C SER A 17 -13.78 -50.76 -1.91
N LYS A 18 -14.87 -51.17 -2.54
CA LYS A 18 -16.05 -50.38 -2.84
C LYS A 18 -16.94 -50.49 -1.59
N GLU A 19 -16.86 -49.52 -0.69
CA GLU A 19 -17.81 -49.37 0.42
C GLU A 19 -18.77 -48.21 0.10
N PRO A 20 -20.00 -48.47 -0.37
CA PRO A 20 -20.98 -47.42 -0.67
C PRO A 20 -21.72 -46.90 0.57
N GLY A 21 -21.07 -46.86 1.74
CA GLY A 21 -21.65 -46.41 3.01
C GLY A 21 -20.94 -45.23 3.69
N LEU A 22 -19.78 -44.81 3.17
CA LEU A 22 -18.96 -43.75 3.79
C LEU A 22 -19.17 -42.36 3.18
N ALA A 23 -19.84 -42.26 2.03
CA ALA A 23 -20.00 -41.01 1.30
C ALA A 23 -20.87 -39.97 2.05
N GLU A 24 -21.81 -40.39 2.90
CA GLU A 24 -22.70 -39.47 3.61
C GLU A 24 -22.05 -38.89 4.89
N ALA A 25 -21.20 -39.69 5.56
CA ALA A 25 -20.46 -39.23 6.74
C ALA A 25 -19.25 -38.35 6.38
N ASP A 26 -18.69 -38.53 5.19
CA ASP A 26 -17.55 -37.77 4.68
C ASP A 26 -17.98 -36.39 4.14
N VAL A 27 -19.08 -36.32 3.37
CA VAL A 27 -19.58 -35.06 2.77
C VAL A 27 -20.10 -34.08 3.82
N SER A 28 -20.74 -34.55 4.90
CA SER A 28 -21.23 -33.71 6.00
C SER A 28 -20.09 -33.16 6.87
N GLN A 29 -19.04 -33.95 7.10
CA GLN A 29 -17.82 -33.50 7.77
C GLN A 29 -17.03 -32.51 6.91
N ILE A 30 -17.00 -32.72 5.60
CA ILE A 30 -16.38 -31.76 4.66
C ILE A 30 -17.14 -30.44 4.62
N GLN A 31 -18.47 -30.44 4.69
CA GLN A 31 -19.26 -29.20 4.75
C GLN A 31 -19.03 -28.43 6.04
N THR A 32 -19.07 -29.10 7.19
CA THR A 32 -18.79 -28.45 8.48
C THR A 32 -17.35 -27.94 8.60
N LEU A 33 -16.37 -28.62 8.00
CA LEU A 33 -14.99 -28.13 7.92
C LEU A 33 -14.86 -26.91 7.00
N LYS A 34 -15.62 -26.86 5.89
CA LYS A 34 -15.66 -25.70 5.00
C LYS A 34 -16.34 -24.50 5.65
N GLU A 35 -17.42 -24.71 6.39
CA GLU A 35 -18.12 -23.68 7.14
C GLU A 35 -17.23 -23.10 8.26
N LYS A 36 -16.58 -23.96 9.04
CA LYS A 36 -15.59 -23.52 10.05
C LYS A 36 -14.41 -22.76 9.44
N ARG A 37 -13.96 -23.16 8.24
CA ARG A 37 -12.97 -22.37 7.51
C ARG A 37 -13.54 -21.04 7.05
N LEU A 38 -14.77 -21.00 6.55
CA LEU A 38 -15.41 -19.75 6.16
C LEU A 38 -15.55 -18.80 7.36
N GLU A 39 -15.92 -19.31 8.54
CA GLU A 39 -15.98 -18.54 9.78
C GLU A 39 -14.59 -18.02 10.20
N ALA A 40 -13.56 -18.87 10.16
CA ALA A 40 -12.19 -18.47 10.48
C ALA A 40 -11.57 -17.50 9.46
N LEU A 41 -12.02 -17.54 8.20
CA LEU A 41 -11.63 -16.60 7.13
C LEU A 41 -12.49 -15.33 7.12
N ALA A 42 -13.67 -15.36 7.73
CA ALA A 42 -14.54 -14.22 7.91
C ALA A 42 -14.16 -13.39 9.16
N GLU A 43 -13.30 -13.92 10.02
CA GLU A 43 -12.65 -13.10 11.06
C GLU A 43 -11.84 -11.98 10.39
N PRO A 44 -12.13 -10.71 10.69
CA PRO A 44 -11.41 -9.60 10.10
C PRO A 44 -9.92 -9.70 10.46
N GLU A 45 -9.05 -9.60 9.45
CA GLU A 45 -7.61 -9.49 9.68
C GLU A 45 -7.31 -8.35 10.66
N GLU A 46 -6.31 -8.55 11.54
CA GLU A 46 -5.90 -7.53 12.50
C GLU A 46 -5.73 -6.18 11.80
N SER A 47 -6.41 -5.15 12.32
CA SER A 47 -6.43 -3.81 11.72
C SER A 47 -5.01 -3.39 11.29
N PRO A 48 -4.78 -3.03 10.03
CA PRO A 48 -3.44 -2.71 9.51
C PRO A 48 -3.02 -1.32 9.99
N LYS A 49 -2.80 -1.19 11.31
CA LYS A 49 -2.42 0.06 11.99
C LYS A 49 -1.20 0.68 11.33
N VAL A 50 -0.25 -0.14 10.89
CA VAL A 50 0.95 0.29 10.16
C VAL A 50 0.58 0.94 8.82
N LEU A 51 -0.33 0.35 8.05
CA LEU A 51 -0.79 0.90 6.78
C LEU A 51 -1.57 2.21 6.97
N ILE A 52 -2.36 2.29 8.04
CA ILE A 52 -3.10 3.50 8.41
C ILE A 52 -2.12 4.64 8.77
N VAL A 53 -1.12 4.35 9.60
CA VAL A 53 -0.08 5.32 9.97
C VAL A 53 0.74 5.74 8.75
N ALA A 54 1.16 4.78 7.92
CA ALA A 54 1.86 5.07 6.68
C ALA A 54 1.00 5.92 5.72
N GLY A 55 -0.30 5.66 5.64
CA GLY A 55 -1.25 6.44 4.85
C GLY A 55 -1.35 7.89 5.31
N TYR A 56 -1.39 8.15 6.62
CA TYR A 56 -1.34 9.51 7.16
C TYR A 56 0.01 10.20 6.88
N ILE A 57 1.13 9.49 7.05
CA ILE A 57 2.46 10.02 6.72
C ILE A 57 2.52 10.38 5.23
N LEU A 58 2.10 9.50 4.33
CA LEU A 58 2.08 9.76 2.89
C LEU A 58 1.13 10.90 2.51
N ALA A 59 -0.03 11.00 3.15
CA ALA A 59 -1.00 12.06 2.89
C ALA A 59 -0.46 13.46 3.27
N VAL A 60 0.30 13.54 4.36
CA VAL A 60 0.96 14.79 4.81
C VAL A 60 2.20 15.08 3.96
N VAL A 61 3.03 14.06 3.72
CA VAL A 61 4.30 14.19 2.97
C VAL A 61 4.04 14.47 1.49
N GLY A 62 2.97 13.95 0.89
CA GLY A 62 2.62 14.19 -0.50
C GLY A 62 2.40 15.67 -0.82
N GLY A 63 1.74 16.41 0.08
CA GLY A 63 1.59 17.86 -0.04
C GLY A 63 2.89 18.63 0.19
N LEU A 64 3.70 18.20 1.16
CA LEU A 64 4.98 18.84 1.49
C LEU A 64 6.02 18.69 0.37
N ILE A 65 6.09 17.54 -0.29
CA ILE A 65 6.99 17.31 -1.42
C ILE A 65 6.62 18.25 -2.58
N ALA A 66 5.33 18.41 -2.88
CA ALA A 66 4.87 19.35 -3.90
C ALA A 66 5.28 20.79 -3.57
N ILE A 67 5.17 21.22 -2.30
CA ILE A 67 5.61 22.55 -1.85
C ILE A 67 7.12 22.73 -2.05
N ILE A 68 7.94 21.75 -1.67
CA ILE A 68 9.41 21.82 -1.83
C ILE A 68 9.78 21.95 -3.31
N ILE A 69 9.20 21.12 -4.18
CA ILE A 69 9.48 21.14 -5.63
C ILE A 69 9.02 22.45 -6.26
N GLY A 70 7.81 22.93 -5.92
CA GLY A 70 7.28 24.19 -6.41
C GLY A 70 8.13 25.39 -6.00
N ALA A 71 8.55 25.44 -4.72
CA ALA A 71 9.42 26.48 -4.19
C ALA A 71 10.81 26.46 -4.84
N TYR A 72 11.35 25.26 -5.05
CA TYR A 72 12.65 25.06 -5.68
C TYR A 72 12.63 25.57 -7.14
N LEU A 73 11.65 25.15 -7.95
CA LEU A 73 11.51 25.63 -9.33
C LEU A 73 11.34 27.15 -9.39
N ARG A 74 10.54 27.74 -8.49
CA ARG A 74 10.27 29.18 -8.44
C ARG A 74 11.51 30.02 -8.11
N THR A 75 12.31 29.58 -7.12
CA THR A 75 13.31 30.45 -6.47
C THR A 75 14.76 30.14 -6.84
N HIS A 76 15.03 29.00 -7.49
CA HIS A 76 16.40 28.59 -7.78
C HIS A 76 17.11 29.55 -8.73
N LYS A 77 18.22 30.09 -8.24
CA LYS A 77 19.13 30.98 -8.97
C LYS A 77 20.51 30.35 -9.03
N ARG A 78 21.24 30.65 -10.11
CA ARG A 78 22.65 30.29 -10.27
C ARG A 78 23.48 31.56 -10.45
N THR A 79 24.72 31.51 -9.98
CA THR A 79 25.71 32.57 -10.19
C THR A 79 26.53 32.25 -11.43
N LEU A 80 26.62 33.20 -12.35
CA LEU A 80 27.43 33.13 -13.55
C LEU A 80 28.91 33.39 -13.20
N PRO A 81 29.86 32.93 -14.04
CA PRO A 81 31.29 33.15 -13.81
C PRO A 81 31.72 34.63 -13.89
N ASN A 82 30.82 35.51 -14.36
CA ASN A 82 30.99 36.97 -14.35
C ASN A 82 30.47 37.64 -13.05
N GLY A 83 29.93 36.87 -12.09
CA GLY A 83 29.39 37.35 -10.82
C GLY A 83 27.89 37.69 -10.83
N GLU A 84 27.19 37.57 -11.97
CA GLU A 84 25.76 37.86 -12.04
C GLU A 84 24.90 36.69 -11.55
N CYS A 85 23.87 36.98 -10.77
CA CYS A 85 22.89 35.98 -10.31
C CYS A 85 21.67 35.95 -11.23
N VAL A 86 21.52 34.85 -11.97
CA VAL A 86 20.38 34.64 -12.88
C VAL A 86 19.52 33.47 -12.43
N PHE A 87 18.22 33.51 -12.73
CA PHE A 87 17.35 32.36 -12.47
C PHE A 87 17.82 31.16 -13.29
N ASN A 88 17.78 29.98 -12.66
CA ASN A 88 18.22 28.75 -13.31
C ASN A 88 17.18 28.20 -14.29
N TYR A 89 15.90 28.52 -14.07
CA TYR A 89 14.76 28.03 -14.84
C TYR A 89 14.07 29.15 -15.62
N ALA A 90 13.47 28.81 -16.77
CA ALA A 90 12.79 29.78 -17.62
C ALA A 90 11.55 30.38 -16.91
N PRO A 91 11.07 31.57 -17.32
CA PRO A 91 9.86 32.16 -16.75
C PRO A 91 8.63 31.23 -16.77
N ALA A 92 8.46 30.44 -17.84
CA ALA A 92 7.39 29.46 -17.95
C ALA A 92 7.49 28.36 -16.88
N ASP A 93 8.69 27.79 -16.70
CA ASP A 93 8.93 26.73 -15.71
C ASP A 93 8.74 27.23 -14.27
N ARG A 94 9.15 28.47 -13.99
CA ARG A 94 8.91 29.11 -12.68
C ARG A 94 7.42 29.34 -12.42
N ALA A 95 6.63 29.65 -13.45
CA ALA A 95 5.19 29.75 -13.35
C ALA A 95 4.52 28.39 -13.07
N HIS A 96 5.06 27.29 -13.62
CA HIS A 96 4.65 25.94 -13.22
C HIS A 96 5.02 25.65 -11.76
N GLY A 97 6.22 26.04 -11.31
CA GLY A 97 6.64 25.96 -9.91
C GLY A 97 5.67 26.68 -8.95
N GLU A 98 5.24 27.89 -9.32
CA GLU A 98 4.23 28.66 -8.54
C GLU A 98 2.88 27.91 -8.46
N ARG A 99 2.41 27.36 -9.57
CA ARG A 99 1.16 26.59 -9.60
C ARG A 99 1.26 25.33 -8.73
N ILE A 100 2.37 24.60 -8.83
CA ILE A 100 2.65 23.40 -8.02
C ILE A 100 2.69 23.76 -6.53
N LEU A 101 3.31 24.90 -6.18
CA LEU A 101 3.36 25.41 -4.81
C LEU A 101 1.95 25.70 -4.28
N ILE A 102 1.13 26.42 -5.03
CA ILE A 102 -0.26 26.75 -4.64
C ILE A 102 -1.10 25.48 -4.46
N ILE A 103 -1.01 24.53 -5.40
CA ILE A 103 -1.73 23.26 -5.33
C ILE A 103 -1.28 22.44 -4.12
N GLY A 104 0.03 22.37 -3.86
CA GLY A 104 0.59 21.68 -2.69
C GLY A 104 0.10 22.26 -1.36
N ILE A 105 0.08 23.60 -1.24
CA ILE A 105 -0.44 24.30 -0.04
C ILE A 105 -1.95 24.03 0.12
N LEU A 106 -2.74 24.14 -0.95
CA LEU A 106 -4.18 23.88 -0.89
C LEU A 106 -4.48 22.44 -0.49
N ALA A 107 -3.78 21.46 -1.07
CA ALA A 107 -3.94 20.06 -0.72
C ALA A 107 -3.60 19.79 0.75
N LEU A 108 -2.56 20.43 1.28
CA LEU A 108 -2.17 20.31 2.69
C LEU A 108 -3.22 20.91 3.62
N ILE A 109 -3.75 22.10 3.31
CA ILE A 109 -4.80 22.75 4.10
C ILE A 109 -6.09 21.92 4.10
N LEU A 110 -6.54 21.44 2.93
CA LEU A 110 -7.74 20.63 2.82
C LEU A 110 -7.60 19.30 3.57
N SER A 111 -6.45 18.63 3.44
CA SER A 111 -6.15 17.39 4.17
C SER A 111 -6.13 17.62 5.68
N ALA A 112 -5.46 18.68 6.15
CA ALA A 112 -5.41 19.02 7.57
C ALA A 112 -6.79 19.39 8.12
N GLY A 113 -7.58 20.17 7.38
CA GLY A 113 -8.94 20.53 7.75
C GLY A 113 -9.87 19.32 7.83
N TYR A 114 -9.79 18.40 6.87
CA TYR A 114 -10.53 17.13 6.93
C TYR A 114 -10.16 16.30 8.16
N GLN A 115 -8.86 16.19 8.46
CA GLN A 115 -8.41 15.47 9.65
C GLN A 115 -8.89 16.14 10.94
N PHE A 116 -8.84 17.47 11.02
CA PHE A 116 -9.33 18.22 12.18
C PHE A 116 -10.84 18.02 12.40
N MET A 117 -11.65 18.09 11.34
CA MET A 117 -13.10 17.84 11.42
C MET A 117 -13.45 16.43 11.85
N LYS A 118 -12.58 15.44 11.57
CA LYS A 118 -12.80 14.04 11.97
C LYS A 118 -12.53 13.78 13.45
N TYR A 119 -11.70 14.59 14.10
CA TYR A 119 -11.23 14.39 15.48
C TYR A 119 -11.97 15.25 16.53
N ILE A 120 -12.94 16.05 16.08
CA ILE A 120 -13.91 16.81 16.90
C ILE A 120 -15.24 16.06 16.92
#